data_AF-T0ID59-F1
#
_entry.id   AF-T0ID59-F1
#
_cell.length_a   1.000
_cell.length_b   1.000
_cell.length_c   1.000
_cell.angle_alpha   90.00
_cell.angle_beta   90.00
_cell.angle_gamma   90.00
#
_symmetry.space_group_name_H-M   'P 1'
#
loop_
_entity.id
_entity.type
_entity.pdbx_description
1 polymer ?
#
loop_
_entity_poly.entity_id
_entity_poly.type
_entity_poly.pdbx_seq_one_letter_code
_entity_poly.pdbx_strand_id
1 'polypeptide(L)' 'FQGRRHVVTLRLSGGDAPERARRFCQGIEEAEWTLPGQFVADISIDEMRSDGDGEWIELSALTIEEW' A
#
# COMPACT_ATOMS: atom_id res chain seq x y z
N PHE A 1 12.44 16.63 -11.52
CA PHE A 1 11.68 15.59 -10.83
C PHE A 1 11.70 15.90 -9.35
N GLN A 2 10.54 16.13 -8.75
CA GLN A 2 10.39 16.17 -7.29
C GLN A 2 9.80 14.83 -6.85
N GLY A 3 10.55 14.10 -6.03
CA GLY A 3 10.12 12.84 -5.45
C GLY A 3 9.50 13.04 -4.06
N ARG A 4 8.43 12.31 -3.75
CA ARG A 4 7.82 12.26 -2.42
C ARG A 4 7.58 10.81 -2.00
N ARG A 5 8.02 10.47 -0.79
CA ARG A 5 7.70 9.20 -0.15
C ARG A 5 6.45 9.36 0.71
N HIS A 6 5.48 8.50 0.50
CA HIS A 6 4.26 8.38 1.29
C HIS A 6 4.33 7.10 2.10
N VAL A 7 3.85 7.13 3.34
CA VAL A 7 3.68 5.94 4.19
C VAL A 7 2.21 5.90 4.57
N VAL A 8 1.56 4.77 4.28
CA VAL A 8 0.13 4.56 4.51
C VAL A 8 -0.03 3.33 5.38
N THR A 9 -0.69 3.52 6.53
CA THR A 9 -1.06 2.44 7.43
C THR A 9 -2.57 2.27 7.38
N LEU A 10 -3.04 1.03 7.18
CA LEU A 10 -4.45 0.69 7.10
C LEU A 10 -4.78 -0.55 7.93
N ARG A 11 -6.04 -0.62 8.38
CA ARG A 11 -6.54 -1.70 9.23
C ARG A 11 -7.76 -2.36 8.59
N LEU A 12 -7.75 -3.69 8.53
CA LEU A 12 -8.86 -4.51 8.08
C LEU A 12 -9.47 -5.25 9.29
N SER A 13 -10.77 -5.06 9.52
CA SER A 13 -11.51 -5.72 10.61
C SER A 13 -12.60 -6.65 10.08
N GLY A 14 -13.06 -7.58 10.92
CA GLY A 14 -14.07 -8.58 10.57
C GLY A 14 -13.49 -9.99 10.41
N GLY A 15 -14.36 -11.01 10.39
CA GLY A 15 -13.94 -12.42 10.44
C GLY A 15 -13.13 -12.90 9.23
N ASP A 16 -13.21 -12.19 8.10
CA ASP A 16 -12.48 -12.44 6.86
C ASP A 16 -11.27 -11.50 6.67
N ALA A 17 -10.93 -10.67 7.68
CA ALA A 17 -9.81 -9.73 7.60
C ALA A 17 -8.47 -10.38 7.18
N PRO A 18 -8.08 -11.56 7.69
CA PRO A 18 -6.84 -12.22 7.25
C PRO A 18 -6.79 -12.49 5.74
N GLU A 19 -7.88 -13.00 5.17
CA GLU A 19 -7.94 -13.31 3.73
C GLU A 19 -7.99 -12.04 2.88
N ARG A 20 -8.70 -11.00 3.34
CA ARG A 20 -8.67 -9.70 2.63
C ARG A 20 -7.31 -9.03 2.70
N ALA A 21 -6.60 -9.13 3.82
CA ALA A 21 -5.24 -8.60 3.95
C ALA A 21 -4.30 -9.27 2.95
N ARG A 22 -4.37 -10.62 2.88
CA ARG A 22 -3.61 -11.40 1.92
C ARG A 22 -3.90 -11.01 0.47
N ARG A 23 -5.18 -10.84 0.13
CA ARG A 23 -5.61 -10.39 -1.22
C ARG A 23 -5.21 -8.96 -1.52
N PHE A 24 -5.25 -8.08 -0.53
CA PHE A 24 -4.85 -6.69 -0.69
C PHE A 24 -3.37 -6.60 -1.04
N CYS A 25 -2.50 -7.32 -0.32
CA CYS A 25 -1.06 -7.30 -0.59
C CYS A 25 -0.67 -8.02 -1.88
N GLN A 26 -1.48 -8.96 -2.36
CA GLN A 26 -1.18 -9.71 -3.56
C GLN A 26 -1.22 -8.81 -4.81
N GLY A 27 -0.06 -8.59 -5.43
CA GLY A 27 0.04 -7.85 -6.69
C GLY A 27 0.18 -6.34 -6.55
N ILE A 28 0.28 -5.78 -5.33
CA ILE A 28 0.40 -4.33 -5.13
C ILE A 28 1.73 -3.78 -5.66
N GLU A 29 2.83 -4.50 -5.41
CA GLU A 29 4.17 -4.07 -5.79
C GLU A 29 4.39 -4.18 -7.32
N GLU A 30 3.69 -5.11 -7.95
CA GLU A 30 3.74 -5.36 -9.40
C GLU A 30 2.68 -4.56 -10.19
N ALA A 31 1.75 -3.90 -9.51
CA ALA A 31 0.70 -3.14 -10.17
C ALA A 31 1.23 -1.85 -10.78
N GLU A 32 0.73 -1.51 -11.98
CA GLU A 32 0.97 -0.21 -12.59
C GLU A 32 -0.04 0.81 -12.05
N TRP A 33 0.46 1.86 -11.40
CA TRP A 33 -0.37 2.87 -10.76
C TRP A 33 -0.36 4.16 -11.59
N THR A 34 -1.55 4.63 -11.96
CA THR A 34 -1.72 5.94 -12.58
C THR A 34 -2.26 6.94 -11.57
N LEU A 35 -1.53 8.02 -11.32
CA LEU A 35 -1.97 9.14 -10.50
C LEU A 35 -2.06 10.40 -11.38
N PRO A 36 -3.09 11.24 -11.28
CA PRO A 36 -3.15 12.46 -12.07
C PRO A 36 -1.98 13.41 -11.76
N GLY A 37 -1.14 13.68 -12.77
CA GLY A 37 0.01 14.59 -12.67
C GLY A 37 1.24 14.02 -11.96
N GLN A 38 1.24 12.72 -11.65
CA GLN A 38 2.34 12.03 -10.98
C GLN A 38 2.42 10.59 -11.46
N PHE A 39 3.61 10.00 -11.43
CA PHE A 39 3.73 8.54 -11.53
C PHE A 39 4.27 7.95 -10.23
N VAL A 40 3.83 6.72 -9.94
CA VAL A 40 4.38 5.92 -8.83
C VAL A 40 5.64 5.25 -9.36
N ALA A 41 6.79 5.66 -8.85
CA ALA A 41 8.08 5.10 -9.22
C ALA A 41 8.35 3.76 -8.51
N ASP A 42 7.82 3.60 -7.31
CA ASP A 42 7.99 2.41 -6.48
C ASP A 42 6.86 2.32 -5.45
N ILE A 43 6.43 1.11 -5.11
CA ILE A 43 5.46 0.86 -4.04
C ILE A 43 5.78 -0.49 -3.38
N SER A 44 5.79 -0.53 -2.05
CA SER A 44 6.13 -1.71 -1.28
C SER A 44 5.14 -1.96 -0.14
N ILE A 45 4.92 -3.24 0.18
CA ILE A 45 4.31 -3.62 1.47
C ILE A 45 5.45 -3.69 2.49
N ASP A 46 5.47 -2.73 3.41
CA ASP A 46 6.54 -2.62 4.39
C ASP A 46 6.31 -3.58 5.56
N GLU A 47 5.06 -3.75 5.99
CA GLU A 47 4.72 -4.60 7.12
C GLU A 47 3.28 -5.12 7.10
N MET A 48 3.08 -6.32 7.63
CA MET A 48 1.76 -6.88 7.96
C MET A 48 1.77 -7.41 9.40
N ARG A 49 0.78 -7.03 10.20
CA ARG A 49 0.62 -7.51 11.57
C ARG A 49 -0.82 -7.88 11.85
N SER A 50 -1.03 -9.02 12.49
CA SER A 50 -2.34 -9.40 13.03
C SER A 50 -2.42 -9.02 14.52
N ASP A 51 -3.57 -8.50 14.95
CA ASP A 51 -3.89 -8.30 16.37
C ASP A 51 -5.31 -8.84 16.69
N GLY A 52 -5.76 -8.64 17.94
CA GLY A 52 -7.06 -9.12 18.40
C GLY A 52 -8.30 -8.52 17.70
N ASP A 53 -8.19 -7.34 17.06
CA ASP A 53 -9.31 -6.70 16.37
C ASP A 53 -9.14 -6.64 14.83
N GLY A 54 -8.12 -7.31 14.26
CA GLY A 54 -7.93 -7.43 12.81
C GLY A 54 -6.48 -7.38 12.32
N GLU A 55 -6.34 -7.06 11.03
CA GLU A 55 -5.06 -7.03 10.32
C GLU A 55 -4.62 -5.59 10.06
N TRP A 56 -3.35 -5.30 10.29
CA TRP A 56 -2.67 -4.07 9.94
C TRP A 56 -1.76 -4.29 8.75
N ILE A 57 -1.75 -3.31 7.85
CA ILE A 57 -0.88 -3.28 6.68
C ILE A 57 -0.25 -1.90 6.63
N GLU A 58 1.07 -1.86 6.53
CA GLU A 58 1.83 -0.66 6.21
C GLU A 58 2.42 -0.80 4.81
N LEU A 59 2.29 0.25 4.02
CA LEU A 59 2.84 0.31 2.67
C LEU A 59 3.44 1.68 2.44
N SER A 60 4.50 1.74 1.63
CA SER A 60 5.08 3.00 1.21
C SER A 60 5.12 3.10 -0.30
N ALA A 61 4.94 4.33 -0.78
CA ALA A 61 4.94 4.64 -2.20
C ALA A 61 5.84 5.84 -2.48
N LEU A 62 6.67 5.73 -3.52
CA LEU A 62 7.48 6.83 -4.04
C LEU A 62 6.79 7.40 -5.27
N THR A 63 6.34 8.65 -5.19
CA THR A 63 5.72 9.35 -6.32
C THR A 63 6.68 10.40 -6.88
N ILE A 64 6.64 10.61 -8.19
CA ILE A 64 7.39 11.67 -8.88
C ILE A 64 6.39 12.55 -9.65
N GLU A 65 6.51 13.86 -9.46
CA GLU A 65 5.69 14.84 -10.18
C GLU A 65 6.13 14.94 -11.65
N GLU A 66 5.16 14.89 -12.57
CA GLU A 66 5.33 15.09 -14.00
C GLU A 66 5.05 16.57 -14.32
N TRP A 67 6.01 17.26 -14.95
CA TRP A 67 5.89 18.67 -15.36
C TRP A 67 6.26 18.87 -16.82
#